data_AF-A0A653J609-F1
#
_entry.id   AF-A0A653J609-F1
#
_cell.length_a   1.000
_cell.length_b   1.000
_cell.length_c   1.000
_cell.angle_alpha   90.00
_cell.angle_beta   90.00
_cell.angle_gamma   90.00
#
_symmetry.space_group_name_H-M   'P 1'
#
loop_
_entity.id
_entity.type
_entity.pdbx_description
1 polymer ?
#
loop_
_entity_poly.entity_id
_entity_poly.type
_entity_poly.pdbx_seq_one_letter_code
_entity_poly.pdbx_strand_id
1 'polypeptide(L)' 'MRYGYRRIHVLLRREGCPVNVKRVHRLCRLEGLDLRAKRPRRHVKAARRVEPPLR' A
#
# COMPACT_ATOMS: atom_id res chain seq x y z
N MET A 1 2.44 -9.25 1.06
CA MET A 1 1.87 -8.61 -0.16
C MET A 1 0.67 -7.77 0.26
N ARG A 2 0.54 -6.53 -0.22
CA ARG A 2 -0.44 -5.53 0.24
C ARG A 2 -1.40 -5.23 -0.91
N TYR A 3 -2.69 -5.50 -0.75
CA TYR A 3 -3.70 -5.28 -1.80
C TYR A 3 -4.44 -3.97 -1.52
N GLY A 4 -3.94 -2.85 -2.05
CA GLY A 4 -4.71 -1.60 -2.02
C GLY A 4 -5.96 -1.67 -2.90
N TYR A 5 -6.90 -0.73 -2.74
CA TYR A 5 -8.15 -0.68 -3.52
C TYR A 5 -7.94 -0.79 -5.05
N ARG A 6 -6.81 -0.27 -5.57
CA ARG A 6 -6.41 -0.40 -6.98
C ARG A 6 -6.24 -1.85 -7.41
N ARG A 7 -5.62 -2.69 -6.57
CA ARG A 7 -5.39 -4.10 -6.89
C ARG A 7 -6.68 -4.92 -6.76
N ILE A 8 -7.52 -4.60 -5.77
CA ILE A 8 -8.86 -5.18 -5.63
C ILE A 8 -9.71 -4.87 -6.87
N HIS A 9 -9.68 -3.63 -7.35
CA HIS A 9 -10.37 -3.26 -8.58
C HIS A 9 -9.88 -4.04 -9.81
N VAL A 10 -8.57 -4.30 -9.93
CA VAL A 10 -8.02 -5.13 -11.01
C VAL A 10 -8.48 -6.59 -10.90
N LEU A 11 -8.50 -7.15 -9.69
CA LEU A 11 -8.98 -8.52 -9.45
C LEU A 11 -10.46 -8.66 -9.83
N LEU A 12 -11.30 -7.73 -9.36
CA LEU A 12 -12.73 -7.71 -9.69
C LEU A 12 -12.96 -7.61 -11.21
N ARG A 13 -12.16 -6.80 -11.91
CA ARG A 13 -12.25 -6.68 -13.37
C ARG A 13 -11.84 -7.97 -14.09
N ARG A 14 -10.90 -8.75 -13.54
CA ARG A 14 -10.50 -10.06 -14.09
C ARG A 14 -11.56 -11.13 -13.89
N GLU A 15 -12.31 -11.05 -12.79
CA GLU A 15 -13.46 -11.93 -12.54
C GLU A 15 -14.72 -11.50 -13.33
N GLY A 16 -14.61 -10.50 -14.20
CA GLY A 16 -15.75 -10.04 -15.00
C GLY A 16 -16.76 -9.22 -14.20
N CYS A 17 -16.41 -8.75 -13.01
CA CYS A 17 -17.23 -7.82 -12.23
C CYS A 17 -16.83 -6.37 -12.54
N PRO A 18 -17.59 -5.62 -13.38
CA PRO A 18 -17.32 -4.20 -13.64
C PRO A 18 -17.75 -3.35 -12.44
N VAL A 19 -16.91 -3.28 -11.42
CA VAL A 19 -17.16 -2.45 -10.23
C VAL A 19 -16.47 -1.10 -10.38
N ASN A 20 -17.19 0.00 -10.15
CA ASN A 20 -16.59 1.33 -10.18
C ASN A 20 -15.47 1.45 -9.12
N VAL A 21 -14.31 1.95 -9.53
CA VAL A 21 -13.16 2.25 -8.65
C VAL A 21 -13.58 3.02 -7.40
N LYS A 22 -14.49 4.00 -7.53
CA LYS A 22 -14.99 4.80 -6.41
C LYS A 22 -15.75 3.95 -5.38
N ARG A 23 -16.47 2.93 -5.83
CA ARG A 23 -17.20 1.99 -4.97
C ARG A 23 -16.22 1.10 -4.19
N VAL A 24 -15.22 0.55 -4.88
CA VAL A 24 -14.16 -0.26 -4.25
C VAL A 24 -13.39 0.55 -3.21
N HIS A 25 -13.07 1.81 -3.52
CA HIS A 25 -12.39 2.71 -2.59
C HIS A 25 -13.24 3.03 -1.35
N ARG A 26 -14.54 3.32 -1.52
CA ARG A 26 -15.45 3.53 -0.38
C ARG A 26 -15.57 2.27 0.48
N LEU A 27 -15.76 1.11 -0.14
CA LEU A 27 -15.84 -0.17 0.56
C LEU A 27 -14.55 -0.43 1.34
N CYS A 28 -13.38 -0.29 0.72
CA CYS A 28 -12.10 -0.48 1.41
C CYS A 28 -11.93 0.47 2.61
N ARG A 29 -12.40 1.71 2.50
CA ARG A 29 -12.34 2.68 3.60
C ARG A 29 -13.30 2.33 4.74
N LEU A 30 -14.53 1.90 4.40
CA LEU A 30 -15.55 1.51 5.38
C LEU A 30 -15.14 0.24 6.12
N GLU A 31 -14.60 -0.74 5.41
CA GLU A 31 -14.10 -2.01 5.97
C GLU A 31 -12.76 -1.85 6.72
N GLY A 32 -12.20 -0.64 6.80
CA GLY A 32 -10.89 -0.42 7.42
C GLY A 32 -9.73 -1.13 6.70
N LEU A 33 -9.95 -1.59 5.47
CA LEU A 33 -8.95 -2.20 4.57
C LEU A 33 -7.97 -1.17 4.00
N ASP A 34 -8.04 0.09 4.45
CA ASP A 34 -7.01 1.09 4.25
C ASP A 34 -5.74 0.63 4.99
N LEU A 35 -5.03 -0.31 4.34
CA LEU A 35 -3.80 -0.92 4.80
C LEU A 35 -2.80 0.22 4.95
N ARG A 36 -2.74 0.83 6.15
CA ARG A 36 -1.77 1.85 6.53
C ARG A 36 -0.42 1.41 5.99
N ALA A 37 0.23 2.29 5.23
CA ALA A 37 1.54 1.98 4.70
C ALA A 37 2.44 1.62 5.88
N LYS A 38 2.90 0.36 5.93
CA LYS A 38 3.98 0.00 6.83
C LYS A 38 5.12 0.94 6.48
N ARG A 39 5.59 1.74 7.46
CA ARG A 39 6.74 2.64 7.30
C ARG A 39 7.78 1.90 6.47
N PRO A 40 8.28 2.45 5.34
CA PRO A 40 9.27 1.75 4.53
C PRO A 40 10.37 1.31 5.48
N ARG A 41 10.63 0.00 5.52
CA ARG A 41 11.78 -0.54 6.25
C ARG A 41 12.99 0.06 5.56
N ARG A 42 13.53 1.17 6.10
CA ARG A 42 14.84 1.67 5.67
C ARG A 42 15.74 0.44 5.64
N HIS A 43 16.32 0.13 4.49
CA HIS A 43 17.32 -0.94 4.42
C HIS A 43 18.36 -0.63 5.49
N VAL A 44 18.75 -1.62 6.31
CA VAL A 44 19.70 -1.45 7.43
C VAL A 44 20.96 -0.69 6.97
N LYS A 45 21.38 -0.89 5.72
CA LYS A 45 22.49 -0.16 5.07
C LYS A 45 22.28 1.36 4.91
N ALA A 46 21.05 1.82 4.72
CA ALA A 46 20.72 3.25 4.63
C ALA A 46 20.63 3.94 6.01
N ALA A 47 20.44 3.18 7.10
CA ALA A 47 20.45 3.73 8.46
C ALA A 47 21.88 4.09 8.93
N ARG A 48 22.89 3.32 8.48
CA ARG A 48 24.33 3.54 8.81
C ARG A 48 24.97 4.75 8.12
N ARG A 49 24.26 5.49 7.26
CA ARG A 49 24.81 6.67 6.56
C ARG A 49 24.84 7.93 7.45
N VAL A 50 24.45 7.84 8.71
CA VAL A 50 24.43 8.97 9.66
C VAL A 50 25.54 8.82 10.69
N GLU A 51 26.78 8.69 10.23
CA GLU A 51 27.95 8.99 11.05
C GLU A 51 28.90 9.85 10.22
N PRO A 52 28.89 11.19 10.40
CA PRO A 52 30.01 12.01 9.98
C PRO A 52 31.22 11.61 10.83
N PRO A 53 32.41 11.40 10.24
CA PRO A 53 33.60 11.18 11.03
C PRO A 53 33.85 12.42 11.89
N LEU A 54 33.94 12.22 13.21
CA LEU A 54 34.46 13.25 14.11
C LEU A 54 35.90 13.55 13.68
N ARG A 55 36.14 14.82 13.39
CA ARG A 55 37.45 15.35 13.05
C ARG A 55 38.19 15.74 14.31
#